data_AF-A0A974H6U7-F1
#
_entry.id   AF-A0A974H6U7-F1
#
_cell.length_a   1.000
_cell.length_b   1.000
_cell.length_c   1.000
_cell.angle_alpha   90.00
_cell.angle_beta   90.00
_cell.angle_gamma   90.00
#
_symmetry.space_group_name_H-M   'P 1'
#
loop_
_entity.id
_entity.type
_entity.pdbx_description
1 polymer ?
#
loop_
_entity_poly.entity_id
_entity_poly.type
_entity_poly.pdbx_seq_one_letter_code
_entity_poly.pdbx_strand_id
1 'polypeptide(L)'
;MLPLRLLQTQCRIPWTLATLPYSRSQLHMERPVEKAIRSKLTETLKPSHLEVLNESYMHAVPKGSETHFKVVVVSEIFLGKSLIQRHRLVNELLKEELAGPVHALSIQAKTPQQWEEKPTIGKSPACMGSSKHDPEMIKKLGTQV
;
A
#
# COMPACT_ATOMS: atom_id res chain seq x y z
N MET A 1 9.94 -37.07 67.02
CA MET A 1 11.15 -36.70 66.27
C MET A 1 11.11 -37.36 64.90
N LEU A 2 10.94 -36.54 63.86
CA LEU A 2 11.37 -36.64 62.45
C LEU A 2 10.30 -36.02 61.52
N PRO A 3 10.67 -35.02 60.69
CA PRO A 3 9.72 -34.16 59.99
C PRO A 3 9.46 -34.66 58.57
N LEU A 4 8.24 -34.48 58.06
CA LEU A 4 7.97 -34.55 56.61
C LEU A 4 7.22 -33.28 56.19
N ARG A 5 7.98 -32.19 56.08
CA ARG A 5 7.65 -31.10 55.15
C ARG A 5 8.14 -31.57 53.78
N LEU A 6 7.21 -31.73 52.84
CA LEU A 6 7.44 -31.40 51.44
C LEU A 6 6.08 -31.12 50.82
N LEU A 7 5.74 -29.83 50.82
CA LEU A 7 4.73 -29.26 49.95
C LEU A 7 5.15 -29.56 48.51
N GLN A 8 4.41 -30.45 47.85
CA GLN A 8 4.25 -30.37 46.42
C GLN A 8 2.75 -30.24 46.16
N THR A 9 2.30 -29.02 46.37
CA THR A 9 1.04 -28.49 45.85
C THR A 9 0.89 -28.87 44.40
N GLN A 10 -0.20 -29.57 44.15
CA GLN A 10 -0.76 -29.88 42.84
C GLN A 10 -0.74 -28.63 41.96
N CYS A 11 -0.05 -28.70 40.82
CA CYS A 11 -0.40 -27.88 39.67
C CYS A 11 -0.91 -28.80 38.57
N ARG A 12 -2.13 -29.29 38.80
CA ARG A 12 -2.91 -30.05 37.84
C ARG A 12 -3.60 -29.04 36.94
N ILE A 13 -2.89 -28.51 35.95
CA ILE A 13 -3.48 -27.65 34.94
C ILE A 13 -4.12 -28.57 33.88
N PRO A 14 -5.46 -28.59 33.74
CA PRO A 14 -6.12 -29.41 32.72
C PRO A 14 -5.87 -28.82 31.34
N TRP A 15 -5.47 -29.67 30.39
CA TRP A 15 -5.15 -29.33 29.00
C TRP A 15 -6.36 -28.89 28.14
N THR A 16 -7.44 -28.37 28.73
CA THR A 16 -8.70 -28.05 28.03
C THR A 16 -8.91 -26.56 27.78
N LEU A 17 -7.85 -25.77 27.55
CA LEU A 17 -7.98 -24.38 27.09
C LEU A 17 -6.81 -23.99 26.19
N ALA A 18 -6.87 -24.39 24.92
CA ALA A 18 -6.10 -23.76 23.85
C ALA A 18 -6.79 -23.91 22.48
N THR A 19 -8.10 -23.71 22.42
CA THR A 19 -8.77 -23.29 21.18
C THR A 19 -8.96 -21.78 21.23
N LEU A 20 -7.86 -21.04 21.27
CA LEU A 20 -7.91 -19.67 20.79
C LEU A 20 -8.00 -19.77 19.26
N PRO A 21 -9.09 -19.33 18.62
CA PRO A 21 -9.00 -19.02 17.21
C PRO A 21 -7.95 -17.91 17.13
N TYR A 22 -6.76 -18.24 16.63
CA TYR A 22 -5.83 -17.23 16.16
C TYR A 22 -6.56 -16.49 15.04
N SER A 23 -7.24 -15.42 15.44
CA SER A 23 -8.14 -14.67 14.60
C SER A 23 -7.32 -14.15 13.42
N ARG A 24 -7.60 -14.71 12.25
CA ARG A 24 -7.02 -14.40 10.93
C ARG A 24 -7.32 -12.96 10.47
N SER A 25 -7.74 -12.07 11.37
CA SER A 25 -8.29 -10.76 11.05
C SER A 25 -7.35 -9.59 11.32
N GLN A 26 -6.02 -9.80 11.29
CA GLN A 26 -5.08 -8.71 11.54
C GLN A 26 -3.87 -8.75 10.59
N LEU A 27 -4.15 -8.53 9.29
CA LEU A 27 -3.19 -8.03 8.31
C LEU A 27 -3.28 -6.49 8.16
N HIS A 28 -3.71 -5.78 9.20
CA HIS A 28 -4.07 -4.35 9.13
C HIS A 28 -3.01 -3.40 9.72
N MET A 29 -1.75 -3.82 9.90
CA MET A 29 -0.72 -3.00 10.56
C MET A 29 0.60 -2.79 9.80
N GLU A 30 0.71 -3.13 8.51
CA GLU A 30 1.98 -2.96 7.76
C GLU A 30 1.96 -1.89 6.66
N ARG A 31 0.88 -1.10 6.51
CA ARG A 31 0.75 -0.07 5.45
C ARG A 31 0.15 1.25 5.99
N PRO A 32 0.89 2.00 6.83
CA PRO A 32 0.38 3.22 7.46
C PRO A 32 0.04 4.31 6.45
N VAL A 33 0.83 4.46 5.38
CA VAL A 33 0.60 5.49 4.35
C VAL A 33 -0.65 5.18 3.55
N GLU A 34 -0.83 3.93 3.12
CA GLU A 34 -2.05 3.52 2.42
C GLU A 34 -3.31 3.79 3.25
N LYS A 35 -3.25 3.47 4.55
CA LYS A 35 -4.37 3.69 5.46
C LYS A 35 -4.69 5.18 5.58
N ALA A 36 -3.67 6.03 5.70
CA ALA A 36 -3.85 7.49 5.75
C ALA A 36 -4.51 8.02 4.47
N ILE A 37 -4.00 7.61 3.30
CA ILE A 37 -4.57 7.95 1.99
C ILE A 37 -6.04 7.53 1.91
N ARG A 38 -6.33 6.28 2.27
CA ARG A 38 -7.69 5.73 2.23
C ARG A 38 -8.65 6.50 3.15
N SER A 39 -8.23 6.83 4.37
CA SER A 39 -9.06 7.59 5.31
C SER A 39 -9.39 8.98 4.77
N LYS A 40 -8.36 9.75 4.36
CA LYS A 40 -8.52 11.11 3.84
C LYS A 40 -9.45 11.17 2.62
N LEU A 41 -9.27 10.24 1.68
CA LEU A 41 -10.11 10.16 0.48
C LEU A 41 -11.55 9.75 0.83
N THR A 42 -11.73 8.83 1.77
CA THR A 42 -13.08 8.39 2.19
C THR A 42 -13.83 9.53 2.88
N GLU A 43 -13.17 10.24 3.79
CA GLU A 43 -13.76 11.35 4.56
C GLU A 43 -14.15 12.52 3.67
N THR A 44 -13.28 12.90 2.74
CA THR A 44 -13.47 14.10 1.92
C THR A 44 -14.33 13.85 0.69
N LEU A 45 -14.08 12.73 -0.02
CA LEU A 45 -14.70 12.48 -1.33
C LEU A 45 -15.96 11.61 -1.27
N LYS A 46 -16.20 10.95 -0.14
CA LYS A 46 -17.28 9.96 0.07
C LYS A 46 -17.52 9.11 -1.19
N PRO A 47 -16.47 8.43 -1.68
CA PRO A 47 -16.55 7.75 -2.96
C PRO A 47 -17.47 6.53 -2.89
N SER A 48 -18.18 6.24 -3.97
CA SER A 48 -18.95 5.00 -4.12
C SER A 48 -18.03 3.79 -4.30
N HIS A 49 -16.83 4.01 -4.86
CA HIS A 49 -15.79 2.99 -5.00
C HIS A 49 -14.40 3.60 -4.82
N LEU A 50 -13.58 2.96 -3.98
CA LEU A 50 -12.22 3.39 -3.66
C LEU A 50 -11.28 2.19 -3.59
N GLU A 51 -10.26 2.22 -4.42
CA GLU A 51 -9.15 1.27 -4.39
C GLU A 51 -7.82 2.02 -4.30
N VAL A 52 -6.96 1.55 -3.41
CA VAL A 52 -5.59 2.05 -3.23
C VAL A 52 -4.65 0.85 -3.35
N LEU A 53 -3.74 0.92 -4.30
CA LEU A 53 -2.80 -0.17 -4.63
C LEU A 53 -1.38 0.38 -4.51
N ASN A 54 -0.54 -0.28 -3.71
CA ASN A 54 0.89 0.02 -3.67
C ASN A 54 1.59 -0.73 -4.82
N GLU A 55 2.14 0.01 -5.77
CA GLU A 55 2.88 -0.50 -6.93
C GLU A 55 4.40 -0.35 -6.75
N SER A 56 4.87 0.01 -5.54
CA SER A 56 6.29 0.20 -5.24
C SER A 56 7.15 -1.03 -5.55
N TYR A 57 6.59 -2.24 -5.44
CA TYR A 57 7.30 -3.47 -5.79
C TYR A 57 7.71 -3.55 -7.27
N MET A 58 7.10 -2.76 -8.15
CA MET A 58 7.45 -2.68 -9.57
C MET A 58 8.67 -1.79 -9.84
N HIS A 59 9.19 -1.11 -8.82
CA HIS A 59 10.34 -0.23 -8.91
C HIS A 59 11.52 -0.80 -8.11
N ALA A 60 12.74 -0.37 -8.44
CA ALA A 60 13.97 -0.76 -7.75
C ALA A 60 14.08 -0.11 -6.36
N VAL A 61 13.07 -0.30 -5.53
CA VAL A 61 12.96 0.19 -4.15
C VAL A 61 12.97 -1.00 -3.18
N PRO A 62 13.43 -0.81 -1.94
CA PRO A 62 13.43 -1.87 -0.92
C PRO A 62 12.04 -2.48 -0.73
N LYS A 63 11.98 -3.79 -0.41
CA LYS A 63 10.72 -4.46 -0.08
C LYS A 63 10.04 -3.76 1.09
N GLY A 64 8.75 -3.45 0.94
CA GLY A 64 7.97 -2.70 1.94
C GLY A 64 7.97 -1.17 1.75
N SER A 65 8.61 -0.66 0.70
CA SER A 65 8.54 0.77 0.39
C SER A 65 7.13 1.19 -0.02
N GLU A 66 6.71 2.37 0.43
CA GLU A 66 5.42 3.01 0.14
C GLU A 66 5.66 4.26 -0.71
N THR A 67 6.30 4.11 -1.87
CA THR A 67 6.74 5.24 -2.71
C THR A 67 5.85 5.47 -3.93
N HIS A 68 5.31 4.40 -4.52
CA HIS A 68 4.47 4.46 -5.72
C HIS A 68 3.09 3.90 -5.39
N PHE A 69 2.07 4.74 -5.54
CA PHE A 69 0.69 4.36 -5.31
C PHE A 69 -0.16 4.56 -6.56
N LYS A 70 -1.15 3.69 -6.71
CA LYS A 70 -2.27 3.87 -7.62
C LYS A 70 -3.54 4.03 -6.80
N VAL A 71 -4.30 5.07 -7.12
CA VAL A 71 -5.59 5.36 -6.50
C VAL A 71 -6.66 5.38 -7.58
N VAL A 72 -7.64 4.52 -7.43
CA VAL A 72 -8.87 4.52 -8.22
C VAL A 72 -9.99 5.02 -7.33
N VAL A 73 -10.59 6.14 -7.72
CA VAL A 73 -11.63 6.79 -6.92
C VAL A 73 -12.82 7.13 -7.81
N VAL A 74 -14.00 6.70 -7.36
CA VAL A 74 -15.27 6.95 -8.03
C VAL A 74 -16.15 7.78 -7.11
N SER A 75 -16.47 9.01 -7.52
CA SER A 75 -17.28 9.93 -6.73
C SER A 75 -18.08 10.88 -7.62
N GLU A 76 -19.26 11.30 -7.14
CA GLU A 76 -20.11 12.29 -7.80
C GLU A 76 -19.47 13.68 -7.84
N ILE A 77 -18.52 13.97 -6.93
CA ILE A 77 -17.80 15.26 -6.87
C ILE A 77 -17.03 15.54 -8.17
N PHE A 78 -16.72 14.50 -8.95
CA PHE A 78 -16.02 14.61 -10.23
C PHE A 78 -16.94 14.96 -11.41
N LEU A 79 -18.26 15.02 -11.21
CA LEU A 79 -19.23 15.40 -12.23
C LEU A 79 -19.00 16.86 -12.64
N GLY A 80 -18.94 17.10 -13.95
CA GLY A 80 -18.65 18.42 -14.52
C GLY A 80 -17.20 18.91 -14.38
N LYS A 81 -16.30 18.15 -13.74
CA LYS A 81 -14.87 18.49 -13.63
C LYS A 81 -14.05 17.85 -14.74
N SER A 82 -13.11 18.62 -15.31
CA SER A 82 -12.13 18.10 -16.27
C SER A 82 -11.14 17.14 -15.60
N LEU A 83 -10.48 16.28 -16.37
CA LEU A 83 -9.50 15.32 -15.86
C LEU A 83 -8.41 16.00 -15.01
N ILE A 84 -7.87 17.13 -15.50
CA ILE A 84 -6.84 17.91 -14.79
C ILE A 84 -7.38 18.43 -13.46
N GLN A 85 -8.62 18.94 -13.42
CA GLN A 85 -9.23 19.43 -12.17
C GLN A 85 -9.42 18.30 -11.16
N ARG A 86 -9.82 17.10 -11.61
CA ARG A 86 -9.95 15.92 -10.74
C ARG A 86 -8.59 15.54 -10.14
N HIS A 87 -7.53 15.50 -10.95
CA HIS A 87 -6.18 15.18 -10.49
C HIS A 87 -5.65 16.23 -9.52
N ARG A 88 -5.85 17.52 -9.81
CA ARG A 88 -5.50 18.60 -8.88
C ARG A 88 -6.20 18.44 -7.54
N LEU A 89 -7.50 18.14 -7.54
CA LEU A 89 -8.27 17.94 -6.32
C LEU A 89 -7.68 16.80 -5.48
N VAL A 90 -7.42 15.64 -6.09
CA VAL A 90 -6.82 14.49 -5.37
C VAL A 90 -5.41 14.81 -4.88
N ASN A 91 -4.58 15.47 -5.68
CA ASN A 91 -3.24 15.89 -5.28
C ASN A 91 -3.25 16.88 -4.11
N GLU A 92 -4.18 17.84 -4.07
CA GLU A 92 -4.29 18.76 -2.95
C GLU A 92 -4.69 18.03 -1.65
N LEU A 93 -5.60 17.04 -1.74
CA LEU A 93 -5.99 16.23 -0.56
C LEU A 93 -4.84 15.38 -0.02
N LEU A 94 -3.96 14.92 -0.91
CA LEU A 94 -2.84 14.03 -0.57
C LEU A 94 -1.51 14.77 -0.49
N LYS A 95 -1.52 16.11 -0.52
CA LYS A 95 -0.32 16.94 -0.56
C LYS A 95 0.63 16.67 0.61
N GLU A 96 0.08 16.44 1.80
CA GLU A 96 0.86 16.10 3.00
C GLU A 96 1.56 14.74 2.85
N GLU A 97 0.89 13.74 2.27
CA GLU A 97 1.48 12.41 2.06
C GLU A 97 2.53 12.42 0.93
N LEU A 98 2.28 13.24 -0.10
CA LEU A 98 3.21 13.50 -1.22
C LEU A 98 4.44 14.30 -0.80
N ALA A 99 4.35 15.13 0.26
CA ALA A 99 5.49 15.80 0.84
C ALA A 99 6.35 14.88 1.72
N GLY A 100 5.82 13.70 2.06
CA GLY A 100 6.48 12.71 2.90
C GLY A 100 7.03 11.53 2.09
N PRO A 101 6.59 10.29 2.37
CA PRO A 101 7.19 9.07 1.80
C PRO A 101 6.80 8.79 0.34
N VAL A 102 5.68 9.35 -0.15
CA VAL A 102 5.14 9.05 -1.47
C VAL A 102 5.87 9.86 -2.55
N HIS A 103 6.49 9.16 -3.51
CA HIS A 103 7.21 9.78 -4.63
C HIS A 103 6.31 10.01 -5.85
N ALA A 104 5.40 9.09 -6.13
CA ALA A 104 4.52 9.19 -7.30
C ALA A 104 3.15 8.57 -7.05
N LEU A 105 2.12 9.20 -7.62
CA LEU A 105 0.73 8.79 -7.50
C LEU A 105 0.09 8.69 -8.89
N SER A 106 -0.44 7.51 -9.23
CA SER A 106 -1.28 7.29 -10.40
C SER A 106 -2.75 7.44 -9.99
N ILE A 107 -3.43 8.43 -10.56
CA ILE A 107 -4.82 8.76 -10.20
C ILE A 107 -5.76 8.32 -11.32
N GLN A 108 -6.80 7.57 -10.97
CA GLN A 108 -7.95 7.31 -11.82
C GLN A 108 -9.22 7.82 -11.14
N ALA A 109 -9.62 9.04 -11.48
CA ALA A 109 -10.82 9.68 -10.94
C ALA A 109 -11.99 9.60 -11.94
N LYS A 110 -12.98 8.76 -11.64
CA LYS A 110 -14.15 8.50 -12.48
C LYS A 110 -15.45 8.95 -11.79
N THR A 111 -16.48 9.26 -12.56
CA THR A 111 -17.83 9.42 -12.01
C THR A 111 -18.51 8.06 -11.86
N PRO A 112 -19.54 7.91 -11.01
CA PRO A 112 -20.29 6.66 -10.90
C PRO A 112 -20.83 6.16 -12.25
N GLN A 113 -21.38 7.05 -13.07
CA GLN A 113 -21.84 6.75 -14.44
C GLN A 113 -20.71 6.17 -15.33
N GLN A 114 -19.53 6.78 -15.30
CA GLN A 114 -18.37 6.27 -16.06
C GLN A 114 -17.88 4.91 -15.54
N TRP A 115 -18.07 4.63 -14.26
CA TRP A 115 -17.70 3.36 -13.65
C TRP A 115 -18.67 2.24 -14.03
N GLU A 116 -19.98 2.54 -14.05
CA GLU A 116 -21.01 1.60 -14.50
C GLU A 116 -20.81 1.17 -15.96
N GLU A 117 -20.45 2.11 -16.84
CA GLU A 117 -20.18 1.80 -18.25
C GLU A 117 -18.89 0.97 -18.43
N LYS A 118 -17.83 1.31 -17.69
CA LYS A 118 -16.50 0.68 -17.81
C LYS A 118 -15.79 0.58 -16.45
N PRO A 119 -16.04 -0.50 -15.68
CA PRO A 119 -15.42 -0.74 -14.37
C PRO A 119 -14.00 -1.30 -14.50
N THR A 120 -13.23 -0.83 -15.49
CA THR A 120 -11.87 -1.30 -15.73
C THR A 120 -10.86 -0.37 -15.06
N ILE A 121 -9.97 -0.97 -14.29
CA ILE A 121 -8.81 -0.31 -13.70
C ILE A 121 -7.69 -0.34 -14.74
N GLY A 122 -7.12 0.82 -15.03
CA GLY A 122 -6.02 0.93 -15.98
C GLY A 122 -4.77 0.29 -15.39
N LYS A 123 -4.10 -0.59 -16.13
CA LYS A 123 -2.76 -1.07 -15.75
C LYS A 123 -1.80 0.12 -15.82
N SER A 124 -0.88 0.21 -14.87
CA SER A 124 0.17 1.24 -14.92
C SER A 124 1.10 0.92 -16.10
N PRO A 125 1.58 1.93 -16.83
CA PRO A 125 2.56 1.69 -17.88
C PRO A 125 3.81 1.04 -17.27
N ALA A 126 4.44 0.13 -18.00
CA ALA A 126 5.69 -0.47 -17.58
C ALA A 126 6.74 0.65 -17.41
N CYS A 127 7.29 0.77 -16.20
CA CYS A 127 8.34 1.74 -15.91
C CYS A 127 9.57 1.39 -16.76
N MET A 128 9.95 2.27 -17.68
CA MET A 128 11.22 2.17 -18.41
C MET A 128 12.36 2.64 -17.50
N GLY A 129 12.64 1.90 -16.43
CA GLY A 129 13.80 2.09 -15.55
C GLY A 129 15.09 1.60 -16.21
N SER A 130 15.44 2.14 -17.38
CA SER A 130 16.69 1.83 -18.06
C SER A 130 17.78 2.82 -17.66
N SER A 131 18.63 2.40 -16.74
CA SER A 131 20.06 2.66 -16.88
C SER A 131 20.87 1.71 -16.00
N LYS A 132 21.67 0.88 -16.67
CA LYS A 132 22.92 0.19 -16.26
C LYS A 132 22.90 -1.34 -16.43
N HIS A 133 23.07 -1.76 -17.68
CA HIS A 133 24.18 -2.61 -18.09
C HIS A 133 24.37 -2.41 -19.59
N ASP A 134 25.18 -1.43 -19.95
CA ASP A 134 25.73 -1.37 -21.30
C ASP A 134 27.05 -2.16 -21.25
N PRO A 135 27.15 -3.38 -21.82
CA PRO A 135 28.36 -4.19 -21.78
C PRO A 135 29.55 -3.54 -22.54
N GLU A 136 29.30 -2.45 -23.26
CA GLU A 136 30.27 -1.79 -24.14
C GLU A 136 31.25 -0.83 -23.43
N MET A 137 31.14 -0.64 -22.11
CA MET A 137 32.10 0.16 -21.32
C MET A 137 33.21 -0.68 -20.65
N ILE A 138 33.14 -2.02 -20.70
CA ILE A 138 34.16 -2.91 -20.11
C ILE A 138 35.35 -3.14 -21.08
N LYS A 139 35.19 -2.85 -22.37
CA LYS A 139 36.24 -3.12 -23.38
C LYS A 139 37.34 -2.05 -23.46
N LYS A 140 37.23 -0.92 -22.75
CA LYS A 140 38.18 0.20 -22.84
C LYS A 140 39.17 0.32 -21.68
N LEU A 141 39.13 -0.57 -20.68
CA LEU A 141 40.00 -0.52 -19.50
C LEU A 141 40.76 -1.82 -19.23
N GLY A 142 41.27 -2.47 -20.27
CA GLY A 142 42.17 -3.61 -20.10
C GLY A 142 43.14 -3.77 -21.27
N THR A 143 44.42 -3.65 -20.97
CA THR A 143 45.62 -3.91 -21.81
C THR A 143 46.28 -2.67 -22.42
N GLN A 144 46.99 -1.94 -21.55
CA GLN A 144 48.31 -1.44 -21.90
C GLN A 144 49.30 -2.02 -20.89
N VAL A 145 49.95 -3.11 -21.30
CA VAL A 145 51.29 -3.52 -20.86
C VAL A 145 51.94 -4.21 -22.05
#